data_AF-A0A5N7J477-F1
#
_entry.id   AF-A0A5N7J477-F1
#
_cell.length_a   1.000
_cell.length_b   1.000
_cell.length_c   1.000
_cell.angle_alpha   90.00
_cell.angle_beta   90.00
_cell.angle_gamma   90.00
#
_symmetry.space_group_name_H-M   'P 1'
#
loop_
_entity.id
_entity.type
_entity.pdbx_description
1 polymer ?
#
loop_
_entity_poly.entity_id
_entity_poly.type
_entity_poly.pdbx_seq_one_letter_code
_entity_poly.pdbx_strand_id
1 'polypeptide(L)'
;MIKVDECHHVSAFSFEQILKSVVAKYVYGLTATPIRKDGHQPIIFMQCGPIRYKVNVLKQTEKLPFEHYIIPRFTSFRKPVLQDEKEWSITKIYSEISTSEIRNEMVIQDVISCVKEGRNPIVLTERTAHVKLLSDALKEKIDNVITLTGGMSKKEKKSQIEKLSGVPKECSMVIVATGKFIGEGFDEPRLDTLFLAMPISWKGTLQQYAVKVKMKIS
;
A
#
# COMPACT_ATOMS: atom_id res chain seq x y z
N MET A 1 -17.45 -22.02 16.82
CA MET A 1 -17.50 -20.61 16.39
C MET A 1 -16.31 -20.39 15.46
N ILE A 2 -16.53 -19.81 14.28
CA ILE A 2 -15.47 -19.46 13.31
C ILE A 2 -15.30 -17.94 13.31
N LYS A 3 -14.06 -17.48 13.25
CA LYS A 3 -13.72 -16.08 13.00
C LYS A 3 -12.85 -16.02 11.75
N VAL A 4 -13.28 -15.27 10.76
CA VAL A 4 -12.55 -15.04 9.51
C VAL A 4 -12.00 -13.63 9.54
N ASP A 5 -10.67 -13.53 9.67
CA ASP A 5 -9.98 -12.25 9.49
C ASP A 5 -9.80 -11.95 7.99
N GLU A 6 -9.79 -10.67 7.65
CA GLU A 6 -9.87 -10.18 6.28
C GLU A 6 -10.91 -10.90 5.42
N CYS A 7 -12.13 -11.01 5.94
CA CYS A 7 -13.22 -11.77 5.32
C CYS A 7 -13.62 -11.29 3.92
N HIS A 8 -13.11 -10.15 3.46
CA HIS A 8 -13.22 -9.74 2.08
C HIS A 8 -12.56 -10.72 1.09
N HIS A 9 -11.68 -11.63 1.53
CA HIS A 9 -11.13 -12.73 0.73
C HIS A 9 -12.03 -13.97 0.63
N VAL A 10 -13.13 -14.05 1.39
CA VAL A 10 -14.00 -15.25 1.43
C VAL A 10 -14.60 -15.59 0.06
N SER A 11 -14.77 -14.60 -0.81
CA SER A 11 -15.23 -14.82 -2.18
C SER A 11 -14.17 -15.43 -3.12
N ALA A 12 -12.93 -15.63 -2.65
CA ALA A 12 -11.93 -16.40 -3.38
C ALA A 12 -12.26 -17.90 -3.27
N PHE A 13 -12.19 -18.60 -4.40
CA PHE A 13 -12.59 -20.01 -4.51
C PHE A 13 -11.98 -20.92 -3.43
N SER A 14 -10.70 -20.73 -3.10
CA SER A 14 -10.00 -21.51 -2.08
C SER A 14 -10.54 -21.28 -0.66
N PHE A 15 -10.87 -20.04 -0.31
CA PHE A 15 -11.41 -19.71 1.01
C PHE A 15 -12.86 -20.17 1.17
N GLU A 16 -13.65 -20.09 0.10
CA GLU A 16 -15.02 -20.59 0.09
C GLU A 16 -15.08 -22.10 0.38
N GLN A 17 -14.15 -22.88 -0.18
CA GLN A 17 -14.08 -24.34 0.06
C GLN A 17 -13.80 -24.68 1.53
N ILE A 18 -12.95 -23.89 2.20
CA ILE A 18 -12.65 -24.07 3.64
C ILE A 18 -13.90 -23.76 4.48
N LEU A 19 -14.63 -22.69 4.17
CA LEU A 19 -15.86 -22.37 4.90
C LEU A 19 -16.98 -23.38 4.66
N LYS A 20 -17.05 -23.97 3.46
CA LYS A 20 -18.00 -25.05 3.15
C LYS A 20 -17.70 -26.35 3.91
N SER A 21 -16.43 -26.64 4.22
CA SER A 21 -16.04 -27.89 4.88
C SER A 21 -16.18 -27.86 6.40
N VAL A 22 -16.42 -26.69 7.01
CA VAL A 22 -16.53 -26.54 8.45
C VAL A 22 -17.95 -26.21 8.87
N VAL A 23 -18.55 -27.07 9.71
CA VAL A 23 -19.87 -26.82 10.30
C VAL A 23 -19.70 -26.02 11.60
N ALA A 24 -20.21 -24.80 11.65
CA ALA A 24 -20.19 -23.97 12.85
C ALA A 24 -21.50 -23.22 13.07
N LYS A 25 -22.00 -23.21 14.33
CA LYS A 25 -23.21 -22.48 14.73
C LYS A 25 -23.08 -20.96 14.60
N TYR A 26 -21.86 -20.43 14.69
CA TYR A 26 -21.58 -19.00 14.61
C TYR A 26 -20.35 -18.76 13.74
N VAL A 27 -20.48 -17.88 12.75
CA VAL A 27 -19.42 -17.42 11.85
C VAL A 27 -19.34 -15.90 11.94
N TYR A 28 -18.15 -15.37 12.20
CA TYR A 28 -17.88 -13.94 12.27
C TYR A 28 -16.86 -13.55 11.20
N GLY A 29 -17.16 -12.53 10.41
CA GLY A 29 -16.22 -11.92 9.47
C GLY A 29 -15.71 -10.58 9.97
N LEU A 30 -14.38 -10.38 9.96
CA LEU A 30 -13.72 -9.13 10.27
C LEU A 30 -13.08 -8.60 8.98
N THR A 31 -13.37 -7.35 8.61
CA THR A 31 -12.67 -6.70 7.50
C THR A 31 -12.80 -5.17 7.56
N ALA A 32 -11.75 -4.48 7.12
CA ALA A 32 -11.78 -3.03 6.90
C ALA A 32 -12.55 -2.64 5.62
N THR A 33 -12.63 -3.54 4.64
CA THR A 33 -13.15 -3.25 3.29
C THR A 33 -14.16 -4.30 2.85
N PRO A 34 -15.44 -4.21 3.28
CA PRO A 34 -16.47 -5.17 2.90
C PRO A 34 -16.92 -5.03 1.42
N ILE A 35 -16.45 -4.01 0.71
CA ILE A 35 -16.78 -3.74 -0.69
C ILE A 35 -15.60 -4.17 -1.57
N ARG A 36 -15.87 -4.99 -2.59
CA ARG A 36 -14.87 -5.49 -3.53
C ARG A 36 -14.97 -4.79 -4.88
N LYS A 37 -13.84 -4.73 -5.60
CA LYS A 37 -13.74 -4.15 -6.95
C LYS A 37 -14.46 -4.99 -8.01
N ASP A 38 -14.58 -6.31 -7.80
CA ASP A 38 -15.23 -7.26 -8.70
C ASP A 38 -16.74 -7.38 -8.50
N GLY A 39 -17.32 -6.69 -7.51
CA GLY A 39 -18.75 -6.75 -7.21
C GLY A 39 -19.19 -8.02 -6.47
N HIS A 40 -18.26 -8.94 -6.14
CA HIS A 40 -18.58 -10.22 -5.50
C HIS A 40 -18.71 -10.15 -3.98
N GLN A 41 -18.81 -8.94 -3.39
CA GLN A 41 -19.09 -8.79 -1.97
C GLN A 41 -20.34 -9.52 -1.44
N PRO A 42 -21.42 -9.80 -2.22
CA PRO A 42 -22.56 -10.56 -1.72
C PRO A 42 -22.19 -11.93 -1.15
N ILE A 43 -21.13 -12.57 -1.66
CA ILE A 43 -20.65 -13.87 -1.16
C ILE A 43 -20.19 -13.77 0.30
N ILE A 44 -19.59 -12.64 0.68
CA ILE A 44 -19.17 -12.40 2.07
C ILE A 44 -20.40 -12.42 2.98
N PHE A 45 -21.49 -11.76 2.57
CA PHE A 45 -22.72 -11.70 3.37
C PHE A 45 -23.47 -13.03 3.40
N MET A 46 -23.36 -13.85 2.35
CA MET A 46 -23.90 -15.21 2.34
C MET A 46 -23.18 -16.12 3.34
N GLN A 47 -21.85 -16.01 3.44
CA GLN A 47 -21.03 -16.88 4.29
C GLN A 47 -20.91 -16.39 5.75
N CYS A 48 -20.79 -15.08 5.94
CA CYS A 48 -20.54 -14.47 7.26
C CYS A 48 -21.76 -13.74 7.84
N GLY A 49 -22.85 -13.61 7.08
CA GLY A 49 -24.03 -12.84 7.47
C GLY A 49 -23.89 -11.33 7.23
N PRO A 50 -24.93 -10.55 7.59
CA PRO A 50 -24.95 -9.10 7.37
C PRO A 50 -23.97 -8.37 8.29
N ILE A 51 -23.60 -7.13 7.91
CA ILE A 51 -22.77 -6.26 8.74
C ILE A 51 -23.50 -5.97 10.05
N ARG A 52 -22.95 -6.47 11.17
CA ARG A 52 -23.50 -6.24 12.52
C ARG A 52 -23.02 -4.95 13.15
N TYR A 53 -21.81 -4.54 12.83
CA TYR A 53 -21.19 -3.34 13.37
C TYR A 53 -20.25 -2.76 12.34
N LYS A 54 -20.32 -1.44 12.16
CA LYS A 54 -19.40 -0.68 11.30
C LYS A 54 -18.81 0.43 12.15
N VAL A 55 -17.50 0.41 12.32
CA VAL A 55 -16.79 1.50 12.99
C VAL A 55 -16.94 2.75 12.13
N ASN A 56 -17.46 3.83 12.73
CA ASN A 56 -17.50 5.12 12.08
C ASN A 56 -16.12 5.77 12.20
N VAL A 57 -15.37 5.74 11.10
CA VAL A 57 -13.99 6.27 11.03
C VAL A 57 -13.94 7.74 11.47
N LEU A 58 -14.98 8.54 11.18
CA LEU A 58 -15.04 9.96 11.56
C LEU A 58 -15.11 10.17 13.09
N LYS A 59 -15.83 9.29 13.80
CA LYS A 59 -15.89 9.32 15.27
C LYS A 59 -14.63 8.76 15.94
N GLN A 60 -13.83 8.01 15.18
CA GLN A 60 -12.52 7.53 15.64
C GLN A 60 -11.43 8.54 15.37
N THR A 61 -11.47 9.29 14.26
CA THR A 61 -10.52 10.37 13.97
C THR A 61 -10.57 11.49 15.00
N GLU A 62 -11.75 11.80 15.58
CA GLU A 62 -11.87 12.70 16.74
C GLU A 62 -11.14 12.20 18.00
N LYS A 63 -10.84 10.90 18.08
CA LYS A 63 -10.09 10.27 19.16
C LYS A 63 -8.65 9.90 18.78
N LEU A 64 -8.28 10.06 17.51
CA LEU A 64 -6.90 9.84 17.07
C LEU A 64 -6.10 11.08 17.48
N PRO A 65 -4.96 10.94 18.17
CA PRO A 65 -4.18 12.08 18.64
C PRO A 65 -3.41 12.81 17.52
N PHE A 66 -3.77 12.62 16.24
CA PHE A 66 -3.01 13.13 15.10
C PHE A 66 -3.89 13.50 13.90
N GLU A 67 -3.44 14.51 13.15
CA GLU A 67 -4.05 14.99 11.91
C GLU A 67 -3.50 14.25 10.69
N HIS A 68 -4.36 13.98 9.71
CA HIS A 68 -3.96 13.40 8.42
C HIS A 68 -3.86 14.51 7.37
N TYR A 69 -2.66 14.71 6.83
CA TYR A 69 -2.42 15.67 5.75
C TYR A 69 -2.25 14.96 4.41
N ILE A 70 -2.93 15.48 3.38
CA ILE A 70 -2.71 15.09 2.00
C ILE A 70 -2.03 16.25 1.30
N ILE A 71 -0.80 16.03 0.84
CA ILE A 71 -0.02 17.02 0.11
C ILE A 71 -0.03 16.64 -1.38
N PRO A 72 -0.85 17.28 -2.23
CA PRO A 72 -0.84 17.01 -3.66
C PRO A 72 0.46 17.52 -4.29
N ARG A 73 1.16 16.64 -5.02
CA ARG A 73 2.32 17.01 -5.83
C ARG A 73 1.95 17.02 -7.30
N PHE A 74 1.79 18.23 -7.85
CA PHE A 74 1.49 18.41 -9.26
C PHE A 74 2.76 18.26 -10.09
N THR A 75 2.70 17.39 -11.11
CA THR A 75 3.80 17.19 -12.05
C THR A 75 3.48 17.77 -13.41
N SER A 76 4.52 18.16 -14.16
CA SER A 76 4.42 18.60 -15.55
C SER A 76 4.07 17.47 -16.53
N PHE A 77 4.05 16.22 -16.07
CA PHE A 77 3.67 15.06 -16.88
C PHE A 77 2.31 15.28 -17.56
N ARG A 78 2.31 15.28 -18.89
CA ARG A 78 1.12 15.41 -19.73
C ARG A 78 1.25 14.48 -20.93
N LYS A 79 0.12 13.99 -21.41
CA LYS A 79 0.03 13.41 -22.76
C LYS A 79 0.47 14.47 -23.78
N PRO A 80 1.33 14.15 -24.76
CA PRO A 80 1.61 15.01 -25.90
C PRO A 80 0.31 15.37 -26.63
N VAL A 81 0.12 16.66 -26.90
CA VAL A 81 -1.12 17.20 -27.50
C VAL A 81 -1.39 16.58 -28.88
N LEU A 82 -0.33 16.29 -29.63
CA LEU A 82 -0.39 15.83 -31.03
C LEU A 82 -0.65 14.32 -31.21
N GLN A 83 -0.68 13.52 -30.13
CA GLN A 83 -0.89 12.08 -30.22
C GLN A 83 -2.36 11.70 -30.02
N ASP A 84 -2.86 10.71 -30.78
CA ASP A 84 -4.22 10.21 -30.64
C ASP A 84 -4.45 9.64 -29.22
N GLU A 85 -5.61 9.91 -28.63
CA GLU A 85 -6.00 9.36 -27.32
C GLU A 85 -6.02 7.83 -27.33
N LYS A 86 -6.35 7.21 -28.46
CA LYS A 86 -6.37 5.75 -28.62
C LYS A 86 -4.99 5.11 -28.45
N GLU A 87 -3.92 5.87 -28.68
CA GLU A 87 -2.55 5.39 -28.48
C GLU A 87 -2.11 5.43 -27.01
N TRP A 88 -2.88 6.10 -26.13
CA TRP A 88 -2.57 6.30 -24.72
C TRP A 88 -3.37 5.36 -23.82
N SER A 89 -3.11 4.05 -23.98
CA SER A 89 -3.63 3.07 -23.03
C SER A 89 -3.13 3.35 -21.60
N ILE A 90 -3.90 2.93 -20.59
CA ILE A 90 -3.52 3.07 -19.18
C ILE A 90 -2.14 2.45 -18.88
N THR A 91 -1.82 1.35 -19.58
CA THR A 91 -0.52 0.68 -19.47
C THR A 91 0.62 1.55 -20.01
N LYS A 92 0.39 2.27 -21.11
CA LYS A 92 1.36 3.22 -21.67
C LYS A 92 1.54 4.41 -20.74
N ILE A 93 0.44 5.00 -20.26
CA ILE A 93 0.47 6.07 -19.25
C ILE A 93 1.31 5.67 -18.03
N TYR A 94 1.05 4.48 -17.48
CA TYR A 94 1.81 3.98 -16.33
C TYR A 94 3.28 3.74 -16.62
N SER A 95 3.61 3.35 -17.86
CA SER A 95 5.00 3.20 -18.29
C SER A 95 5.70 4.56 -18.31
N GLU A 96 5.13 5.51 -19.04
CA GLU A 96 5.64 6.88 -19.19
C GLU A 96 5.78 7.60 -17.83
N ILE A 97 4.81 7.43 -16.93
CA ILE A 97 4.88 7.97 -15.56
C ILE A 97 6.07 7.36 -14.80
N SER A 98 6.30 6.05 -14.93
CA SER A 98 7.36 5.36 -14.19
C SER A 98 8.77 5.64 -14.70
N THR A 99 8.90 6.09 -15.94
CA THR A 99 10.17 6.41 -16.59
C THR A 99 10.41 7.91 -16.74
N SER A 100 9.48 8.76 -16.30
CA SER A 100 9.64 10.20 -16.35
C SER A 100 10.70 10.67 -15.36
N GLU A 101 11.89 11.02 -15.87
CA GLU A 101 13.02 11.48 -15.05
C GLU A 101 12.67 12.68 -14.17
N ILE A 102 12.03 13.70 -14.75
CA ILE A 102 11.60 14.91 -14.03
C ILE A 102 10.71 14.54 -12.83
N ARG A 103 9.73 13.64 -13.05
CA ARG A 103 8.81 13.21 -11.99
C ARG A 103 9.53 12.38 -10.94
N ASN A 104 10.39 11.45 -11.36
CA ASN A 104 11.12 10.57 -10.45
C ASN A 104 12.08 11.39 -9.58
N GLU A 105 12.75 12.37 -10.15
CA GLU A 105 13.59 13.32 -9.41
C GLU A 105 12.78 14.07 -8.36
N MET A 106 11.58 14.59 -8.69
CA MET A 106 10.71 15.22 -7.70
C MET A 106 10.36 14.28 -6.54
N VAL A 107 9.99 13.02 -6.84
CA VAL A 107 9.67 12.02 -5.81
C VAL A 107 10.90 11.73 -4.95
N ILE A 108 12.08 11.57 -5.55
CA ILE A 108 13.34 11.31 -4.86
C ILE A 108 13.67 12.47 -3.91
N GLN A 109 13.60 13.71 -4.38
CA GLN A 109 13.88 14.90 -3.57
C GLN A 109 12.90 15.06 -2.41
N ASP A 110 11.61 14.80 -2.64
CA ASP A 110 10.61 14.86 -1.57
C ASP A 110 10.87 13.78 -0.49
N VAL A 111 11.26 12.57 -0.91
CA VAL A 111 11.61 11.46 0.00
C VAL A 111 12.89 11.79 0.79
N ILE A 112 13.93 12.32 0.13
CA ILE A 112 15.16 12.75 0.80
C ILE A 112 14.86 13.82 1.84
N SER A 113 14.03 14.80 1.50
CA SER A 113 13.63 15.87 2.42
C SER A 113 12.88 15.30 3.63
N CYS A 114 11.93 14.39 3.40
CA CYS A 114 11.22 13.68 4.46
C CYS A 114 12.18 12.93 5.40
N VAL A 115 13.17 12.22 4.87
CA VAL A 115 14.15 11.50 5.69
C VAL A 115 15.05 12.44 6.50
N LYS A 116 15.44 13.59 5.92
CA LYS A 116 16.20 14.63 6.63
C LYS A 116 15.44 15.25 7.80
N GLU A 117 14.11 15.23 7.75
CA GLU A 117 13.23 15.62 8.86
C GLU A 117 13.12 14.53 9.94
N GLY A 118 13.85 13.41 9.83
CA GLY A 118 13.83 12.31 10.81
C GLY A 118 12.66 11.34 10.64
N ARG A 119 11.93 11.43 9.51
CA ARG A 119 10.75 10.63 9.23
C ARG A 119 11.10 9.32 8.52
N ASN A 120 10.19 8.35 8.60
CA ASN A 120 10.33 7.03 7.99
C ASN A 120 9.30 6.80 6.88
N PRO A 121 9.62 7.19 5.63
CA PRO A 121 8.67 7.09 4.53
C PRO A 121 8.60 5.70 3.90
N ILE A 122 7.40 5.37 3.43
CA ILE A 122 7.16 4.29 2.47
C ILE A 122 6.72 4.86 1.12
N VAL A 123 7.39 4.44 0.05
CA VAL A 123 7.11 4.82 -1.33
C VAL A 123 6.44 3.66 -2.05
N LEU A 124 5.18 3.84 -2.42
CA LEU A 124 4.37 2.84 -3.13
C LEU A 124 4.31 3.15 -4.62
N THR A 125 4.59 2.11 -5.39
CA THR A 125 4.47 2.08 -6.85
C THR A 125 3.83 0.76 -7.29
N GLU A 126 3.48 0.61 -8.56
CA GLU A 126 2.84 -0.61 -9.08
C GLU A 126 3.81 -1.48 -9.90
N ARG A 127 5.01 -0.97 -10.23
CA ARG A 127 5.97 -1.66 -11.10
C ARG A 127 7.28 -1.96 -10.38
N THR A 128 7.76 -3.20 -10.49
CA THR A 128 9.05 -3.64 -9.93
C THR A 128 10.24 -2.88 -10.52
N ALA A 129 10.21 -2.59 -11.82
CA ALA A 129 11.24 -1.77 -12.47
C ALA A 129 11.31 -0.35 -11.87
N HIS A 130 10.15 0.23 -11.53
CA HIS A 130 10.09 1.55 -10.90
C HIS A 130 10.57 1.50 -9.45
N VAL A 131 10.27 0.43 -8.70
CA VAL A 131 10.87 0.20 -7.37
C VAL A 131 12.39 0.22 -7.47
N LYS A 132 12.95 -0.52 -8.44
CA LYS A 132 14.40 -0.57 -8.64
C LYS A 132 14.97 0.81 -8.90
N LEU A 133 14.42 1.54 -9.89
CA LEU A 133 14.84 2.89 -10.26
C LEU A 133 14.87 3.83 -9.04
N LEU A 134 13.75 3.94 -8.32
CA LEU A 134 13.67 4.82 -7.15
C LEU A 134 14.62 4.38 -6.05
N SER A 135 14.70 3.07 -5.78
CA SER A 135 15.55 2.56 -4.72
C SER A 135 17.03 2.74 -4.99
N ASP A 136 17.47 2.60 -6.24
CA ASP A 136 18.88 2.73 -6.60
C ASP A 136 19.31 4.20 -6.48
N ALA A 137 18.47 5.14 -6.95
CA ALA A 137 18.73 6.57 -6.75
C ALA A 137 18.72 6.99 -5.26
N LEU A 138 17.81 6.43 -4.46
CA LEU A 138 17.74 6.75 -3.03
C LEU A 138 18.93 6.19 -2.23
N LYS A 139 19.45 5.00 -2.59
CA LYS A 139 20.62 4.39 -1.92
C LYS A 139 21.89 5.23 -2.06
N GLU A 140 21.98 6.09 -3.07
CA GLU A 140 23.11 7.00 -3.22
C GLU A 140 23.12 8.12 -2.17
N LYS A 141 21.97 8.38 -1.51
CA LYS A 141 21.76 9.53 -0.63
C LYS A 141 21.28 9.14 0.77
N ILE A 142 20.79 7.92 0.95
CA ILE A 142 20.17 7.43 2.18
C ILE A 142 20.72 6.03 2.47
N ASP A 143 21.21 5.83 3.69
CA ASP A 143 21.86 4.58 4.09
C ASP A 143 20.88 3.39 4.15
N ASN A 144 19.69 3.63 4.71
CA ASN A 144 18.72 2.58 5.01
C ASN A 144 17.57 2.55 4.00
N VAL A 145 17.82 2.00 2.81
CA VAL A 145 16.79 1.80 1.78
C VAL A 145 16.44 0.31 1.64
N ILE A 146 15.19 -0.03 1.94
CA ILE A 146 14.66 -1.39 1.88
C ILE A 146 13.73 -1.51 0.67
N THR A 147 13.88 -2.58 -0.12
CA THR A 147 13.03 -2.84 -1.27
C THR A 147 12.15 -4.05 -1.06
N LEU A 148 10.84 -3.90 -1.26
CA LEU A 148 9.87 -4.98 -1.03
C LEU A 148 8.93 -5.12 -2.23
N THR A 149 9.08 -6.20 -2.99
CA THR A 149 8.23 -6.45 -4.16
C THR A 149 7.58 -7.83 -4.10
N GLY A 150 6.39 -7.96 -4.68
CA GLY A 150 5.66 -9.23 -4.70
C GLY A 150 6.34 -10.36 -5.49
N GLY A 151 7.34 -10.06 -6.32
CA GLY A 151 8.07 -11.05 -7.13
C GLY A 151 9.30 -11.65 -6.45
N MET A 152 9.62 -11.26 -5.22
CA MET A 152 10.83 -11.72 -4.53
C MET A 152 10.72 -13.17 -4.08
N SER A 153 11.82 -13.92 -4.18
CA SER A 153 11.93 -15.24 -3.58
C SER A 153 11.83 -15.17 -2.05
N LYS A 154 11.51 -16.31 -1.41
CA LYS A 154 11.48 -16.40 0.06
C LYS A 154 12.81 -15.95 0.70
N LYS A 155 13.94 -16.28 0.08
CA LYS A 155 15.28 -15.93 0.56
C LYS A 155 15.52 -14.41 0.48
N GLU A 156 15.20 -13.80 -0.65
CA GLU A 156 15.35 -12.35 -0.83
C GLU A 156 14.43 -11.57 0.11
N LYS A 157 13.16 -12.00 0.24
CA LYS A 157 12.20 -11.42 1.17
C LYS A 157 12.73 -11.48 2.60
N LYS A 158 13.24 -12.65 3.03
CA LYS A 158 13.83 -12.82 4.36
C LYS A 158 15.01 -11.87 4.58
N SER A 159 15.92 -11.75 3.61
CA SER A 159 17.06 -10.86 3.69
C SER A 159 16.65 -9.38 3.83
N GLN A 160 15.63 -8.93 3.09
CA GLN A 160 15.13 -7.55 3.22
C GLN A 160 14.45 -7.30 4.57
N ILE A 161 13.71 -8.28 5.10
CA ILE A 161 13.10 -8.19 6.42
C ILE A 161 14.18 -8.18 7.52
N GLU A 162 15.22 -9.00 7.39
CA GLU A 162 16.37 -9.01 8.29
C GLU A 162 17.11 -7.66 8.25
N LYS A 163 17.32 -7.08 7.06
CA LYS A 163 17.86 -5.71 6.91
C LYS A 163 16.98 -4.68 7.61
N LEU A 164 15.67 -4.69 7.34
CA LEU A 164 14.70 -3.78 7.96
C LEU A 164 14.73 -3.86 9.49
N SER A 165 14.76 -5.09 10.03
CA SER A 165 14.81 -5.35 11.47
C SER A 165 16.15 -4.95 12.09
N GLY A 166 17.22 -4.95 11.31
CA GLY A 166 18.56 -4.54 11.73
C GLY A 166 18.78 -3.03 11.75
N VAL A 167 17.90 -2.23 11.13
CA VAL A 167 18.00 -0.76 11.18
C VAL A 167 17.70 -0.29 12.62
N PRO A 168 18.63 0.42 13.30
CA PRO A 168 18.38 0.99 14.62
C PRO A 168 17.14 1.88 14.67
N LYS A 169 16.51 2.01 15.83
CA LYS A 169 15.25 2.78 15.95
C LYS A 169 15.46 4.28 15.75
N GLU A 170 16.68 4.73 16.01
CA GLU A 170 17.14 6.12 15.95
C GLU A 170 17.54 6.51 14.52
N CYS A 171 17.69 5.54 13.62
CA CYS A 171 18.05 5.77 12.23
C CYS A 171 16.80 5.84 11.35
N SER A 172 16.71 6.88 10.53
CA SER A 172 15.69 6.98 9.49
C SER A 172 15.87 5.88 8.43
N MET A 173 14.76 5.43 7.87
CA MET A 173 14.74 4.44 6.78
C MET A 173 13.69 4.78 5.73
N VAL A 174 13.92 4.25 4.53
CA VAL A 174 12.96 4.32 3.42
C VAL A 174 12.60 2.93 2.97
N ILE A 175 11.30 2.69 2.80
CA ILE A 175 10.81 1.47 2.16
C ILE A 175 10.29 1.83 0.77
N VAL A 176 10.81 1.17 -0.27
CA VAL A 176 10.29 1.31 -1.63
C VAL A 176 9.63 -0.02 -2.01
N ALA A 177 8.31 -0.01 -2.24
CA ALA A 177 7.55 -1.24 -2.37
C ALA A 177 6.52 -1.21 -3.49
N THR A 178 6.15 -2.40 -3.96
CA THR A 178 4.93 -2.55 -4.76
C THR A 178 3.70 -2.64 -3.85
N GLY A 179 2.59 -2.02 -4.26
CA GLY A 179 1.34 -2.03 -3.50
C GLY A 179 0.83 -3.43 -3.13
N LYS A 180 1.09 -4.43 -3.98
CA LYS A 180 0.76 -5.84 -3.68
C LYS A 180 1.49 -6.41 -2.46
N PHE A 181 2.71 -5.96 -2.19
CA PHE A 181 3.44 -6.36 -0.97
C PHE A 181 2.85 -5.67 0.27
N ILE A 182 2.36 -4.44 0.05
CA ILE A 182 1.52 -3.61 0.91
C ILE A 182 0.57 -4.40 1.81
N GLY A 183 -0.27 -5.19 1.13
CA GLY A 183 -1.56 -5.67 1.62
C GLY A 183 -1.53 -6.72 2.72
N GLU A 184 -0.68 -7.75 2.61
CA GLU A 184 -0.80 -8.95 3.45
C GLU A 184 0.40 -9.14 4.40
N GLY A 185 0.15 -9.02 5.71
CA GLY A 185 1.10 -9.40 6.77
C GLY A 185 2.29 -8.47 6.99
N PHE A 186 2.41 -7.35 6.26
CA PHE A 186 3.41 -6.32 6.53
C PHE A 186 2.87 -5.30 7.55
N ASP A 187 3.60 -5.14 8.65
CA ASP A 187 3.41 -4.12 9.69
C ASP A 187 4.80 -3.61 10.11
N GLU A 188 5.06 -2.33 9.90
CA GLU A 188 6.27 -1.65 10.36
C GLU A 188 5.85 -0.38 11.12
N PRO A 189 5.85 -0.42 12.47
CA PRO A 189 5.27 0.64 13.29
C PRO A 189 6.04 1.97 13.23
N ARG A 190 7.27 1.97 12.71
CA ARG A 190 8.05 3.20 12.52
C ARG A 190 7.57 4.06 11.35
N LEU A 191 6.82 3.50 10.39
CA LEU A 191 6.36 4.23 9.20
C LEU A 191 5.39 5.35 9.55
N ASP A 192 5.72 6.56 9.14
CA ASP A 192 4.95 7.78 9.44
C ASP A 192 4.57 8.61 8.20
N THR A 193 5.04 8.21 7.01
CA THR A 193 4.82 8.96 5.76
C THR A 193 4.57 8.03 4.59
N LEU A 194 3.52 8.32 3.81
CA LEU A 194 3.13 7.53 2.64
C LEU A 194 3.30 8.35 1.36
N PHE A 195 4.19 7.90 0.48
CA PHE A 195 4.36 8.43 -0.87
C PHE A 195 3.65 7.54 -1.89
N LEU A 196 2.73 8.14 -2.65
CA LEU A 196 2.02 7.47 -3.74
C LEU A 196 2.65 7.86 -5.07
N ALA A 197 3.67 7.11 -5.51
CA ALA A 197 4.45 7.45 -6.70
C ALA A 197 3.72 7.12 -8.01
N MET A 198 2.69 6.27 -7.98
CA MET A 198 1.85 5.92 -9.12
C MET A 198 0.35 6.18 -8.88
N PRO A 199 -0.44 6.36 -9.96
CA PRO A 199 -1.89 6.49 -9.84
C PRO A 199 -2.54 5.27 -9.18
N ILE A 200 -3.47 5.50 -8.26
CA ILE A 200 -4.27 4.45 -7.60
C ILE A 200 -5.70 4.48 -8.13
N SER A 201 -6.19 3.33 -8.57
CA SER A 201 -7.53 3.19 -9.18
C SER A 201 -8.64 2.79 -8.20
N TRP A 202 -8.32 2.40 -6.96
CA TRP A 202 -9.31 1.87 -6.02
C TRP A 202 -9.22 2.48 -4.62
N LYS A 203 -10.35 3.00 -4.13
CA LYS A 203 -10.46 3.62 -2.80
C LYS A 203 -10.14 2.64 -1.67
N GLY A 204 -10.56 1.38 -1.79
CA GLY A 204 -10.29 0.37 -0.75
C GLY A 204 -8.80 0.06 -0.61
N THR A 205 -8.06 0.05 -1.72
CA THR A 205 -6.61 -0.18 -1.72
C THR A 205 -5.88 0.99 -1.05
N LEU A 206 -6.28 2.23 -1.35
CA LEU A 206 -5.73 3.41 -0.68
C LEU A 206 -6.01 3.38 0.84
N GLN A 207 -7.22 2.99 1.24
CA GLN A 207 -7.56 2.87 2.65
C GLN A 207 -6.70 1.82 3.37
N GLN A 208 -6.45 0.67 2.73
CA GLN A 208 -5.56 -0.37 3.28
C GLN A 208 -4.12 0.13 3.45
N TYR A 209 -3.59 0.90 2.48
CA TYR A 209 -2.24 1.47 2.57
C TYR A 209 -2.13 2.54 3.67
N ALA A 210 -3.12 3.44 3.76
CA ALA A 210 -3.12 4.51 4.75
C ALA A 210 -3.18 3.96 6.18
N VAL A 211 -3.94 2.89 6.43
CA VAL A 211 -4.04 2.26 7.76
C VAL A 211 -2.71 1.66 8.24
N LYS A 212 -1.84 1.22 7.32
CA LYS A 212 -0.55 0.60 7.64
C LYS A 212 0.54 1.61 8.00
N VAL A 213 0.36 2.86 7.62
CA VAL A 213 1.28 3.94 7.98
C VAL A 213 0.68 4.65 9.19
N LYS A 214 1.22 4.36 10.37
CA LYS A 214 0.83 5.06 11.60
C LYS A 214 1.54 6.40 11.59
N MET A 215 0.91 7.41 10.98
CA MET A 215 1.44 8.78 10.92
C MET A 215 1.58 9.36 12.33
N LYS A 216 2.72 9.11 12.98
CA LYS A 216 3.16 9.79 14.20
C LYS A 216 3.98 10.99 13.76
N ILE A 217 3.44 12.18 13.94
CA ILE A 217 4.26 13.38 13.96
C ILE A 217 4.40 13.71 15.45
N SER A 218 5.62 13.57 15.97
CA SER A 218 6.01 14.05 17.30
C SER A 218 6.30 15.54 17.26
#